data_AF-A0A8S1TZ12-F1
#
_entry.id   AF-A0A8S1TZ12-F1
#
_cell.length_a   1.000
_cell.length_b   1.000
_cell.length_c   1.000
_cell.angle_alpha   90.00
_cell.angle_beta   90.00
_cell.angle_gamma   90.00
#
_symmetry.space_group_name_H-M   'P 1'
#
loop_
_entity.id
_entity.type
_entity.pdbx_description
1 polymer ?
#
loop_
_entity_poly.entity_id
_entity_poly.type
_entity_poly.pdbx_seq_one_letter_code
_entity_poly.pdbx_strand_id
1 'polypeptide(L)'
;MYCIQVIDECETEVLIKIKTELFNKLVETIQSQKAANDTIISHDFSRKISPFFMNQFLKWSKDKNDDNLIIVTHTLQKLKDSKSSKQKRFELGDLKLIFHQRLSKNKNYQLIRKAWEDFLNSKEIINYIQNNKKIKNQTKQYLDAINLLKNELKKPLPYSNLLSKYNKNNVIEKKTTFEEQIYEEDFIQEDDQYSTFNYLS
;
A
#
# COMPACT_ATOMS: atom_id res chain seq x y z
N MET A 1 -14.88 15.74 -26.95
CA MET A 1 -13.78 16.55 -27.53
C MET A 1 -13.48 17.68 -26.55
N TYR A 2 -12.33 17.62 -25.88
CA TYR A 2 -11.90 18.67 -24.96
C TYR A 2 -11.08 19.68 -25.76
N CYS A 3 -11.50 20.95 -25.74
CA CYS A 3 -10.85 22.00 -26.52
C CYS A 3 -10.19 22.95 -25.53
N ILE A 4 -8.86 22.87 -25.43
CA ILE A 4 -8.01 23.85 -24.76
C ILE A 4 -7.32 24.61 -25.88
N GLN A 5 -7.45 25.93 -25.90
CA GLN A 5 -6.73 26.79 -26.83
C GLN A 5 -5.72 27.62 -26.04
N VAL A 6 -4.46 27.56 -26.45
CA VAL A 6 -3.45 28.53 -25.98
C VAL A 6 -3.72 29.84 -26.71
N ILE A 7 -3.94 30.90 -25.95
CA ILE A 7 -4.15 32.26 -26.45
C ILE A 7 -2.80 32.95 -26.60
N ASP A 8 -1.92 32.79 -25.61
CA ASP A 8 -0.62 33.45 -25.55
C ASP A 8 0.35 32.64 -24.69
N GLU A 9 1.63 32.69 -24.99
CA GLU A 9 2.69 31.97 -24.25
C GLU A 9 3.98 32.79 -24.28
N CYS A 10 4.53 33.02 -23.09
CA CYS A 10 5.86 33.55 -22.89
C CYS A 10 6.68 32.59 -22.02
N GLU A 11 7.95 32.92 -21.75
CA GLU A 11 8.87 32.01 -21.04
C GLU A 11 8.36 31.55 -19.66
N THR A 12 7.53 32.34 -18.99
CA THR A 12 7.07 32.06 -17.62
C THR A 12 5.57 31.87 -17.48
N GLU A 13 4.77 32.23 -18.49
CA GLU A 13 3.31 32.28 -18.39
C GLU A 13 2.64 31.81 -19.67
N VAL A 14 1.52 31.10 -19.52
CA VAL A 14 0.65 30.68 -20.62
C VAL A 14 -0.77 31.15 -20.33
N LEU A 15 -1.34 31.88 -21.28
CA LEU A 15 -2.73 32.28 -21.28
C LEU A 15 -3.54 31.24 -22.05
N ILE A 16 -4.46 30.54 -21.38
CA ILE A 16 -5.30 29.51 -22.00
C ILE A 16 -6.79 29.89 -21.97
N LYS A 17 -7.47 29.64 -23.09
CA LYS A 17 -8.93 29.61 -23.18
C LYS A 17 -9.41 28.19 -22.91
N ILE A 18 -10.19 28.03 -21.86
CA ILE A 18 -10.78 26.75 -21.48
C ILE A 18 -12.27 26.94 -21.15
N LYS A 19 -13.10 25.93 -21.45
CA LYS A 19 -14.50 25.93 -21.04
C LYS A 19 -14.60 25.88 -19.51
N THR A 20 -15.49 26.67 -18.94
CA THR A 20 -15.70 26.78 -17.48
C THR A 20 -15.90 25.43 -16.80
N GLU A 21 -16.66 24.52 -17.40
CA GLU A 21 -16.88 23.16 -16.86
C GLU A 21 -15.59 22.34 -16.75
N LEU A 22 -14.66 22.51 -17.70
CA LEU A 22 -13.37 21.82 -17.69
C LEU A 22 -12.41 22.44 -16.69
N PHE A 23 -12.44 23.76 -16.56
CA PHE A 23 -11.71 24.46 -15.51
C PHE A 23 -12.17 24.01 -14.13
N ASN A 24 -13.47 23.94 -13.89
CA ASN A 24 -14.01 23.46 -12.61
C ASN A 24 -13.59 22.03 -12.31
N LYS A 25 -13.65 21.11 -13.28
CA LYS A 25 -13.14 19.74 -13.10
C LYS A 25 -11.64 19.68 -12.82
N LEU A 26 -10.84 20.53 -13.48
CA LEU A 26 -9.40 20.64 -13.23
C LEU A 26 -9.13 21.13 -11.81
N VAL A 27 -9.85 22.18 -11.37
CA VAL A 27 -9.76 22.73 -10.01
C VAL A 27 -10.15 21.67 -8.97
N GLU A 28 -11.26 20.94 -9.18
CA GLU A 28 -11.68 19.84 -8.31
C GLU A 28 -10.61 18.72 -8.24
N THR A 29 -9.98 18.40 -9.37
CA THR A 29 -8.89 17.41 -9.45
C THR A 29 -7.65 17.89 -8.70
N ILE A 30 -7.26 19.16 -8.82
CA ILE A 30 -6.13 19.74 -8.09
C ILE A 30 -6.42 19.82 -6.59
N GLN A 31 -7.64 20.23 -6.21
CA GLN A 31 -8.05 20.33 -4.80
C GLN A 31 -8.14 18.96 -4.12
N SER A 32 -8.68 17.94 -4.81
CA SER A 32 -8.69 16.57 -4.32
C SER A 32 -7.29 15.98 -4.17
N GLN A 33 -6.34 16.32 -5.05
CA GLN A 33 -4.93 15.95 -4.90
C GLN A 33 -4.25 16.67 -3.72
N LYS A 34 -4.57 17.94 -3.46
CA LYS A 34 -4.10 18.66 -2.25
C LYS A 34 -4.67 18.05 -0.96
N ALA A 35 -5.96 17.75 -0.92
CA ALA A 35 -6.59 17.11 0.24
C ALA A 35 -6.02 15.71 0.54
N ALA A 36 -5.61 14.95 -0.49
CA ALA A 36 -4.93 13.67 -0.33
C ALA A 36 -3.50 13.81 0.26
N ASN A 37 -2.85 14.96 0.10
CA ASN A 37 -1.54 15.24 0.69
C ASN A 37 -1.62 15.74 2.14
N ASP A 38 -2.76 16.33 2.55
CA ASP A 38 -3.00 16.87 3.90
C ASP A 38 -3.78 15.92 4.82
N THR A 39 -3.88 14.63 4.49
CA THR A 39 -4.48 13.66 5.42
C THR A 39 -3.56 13.43 6.61
N ILE A 40 -3.70 14.26 7.65
CA ILE A 40 -2.99 14.14 8.92
C ILE A 40 -3.55 12.94 9.67
N ILE A 41 -2.98 11.77 9.39
CA ILE A 41 -3.21 10.58 10.18
C ILE A 41 -2.37 10.69 11.46
N SER A 42 -2.98 10.48 12.63
CA SER A 42 -2.25 10.49 13.89
C SER A 42 -1.22 9.35 13.93
N HIS A 43 -0.08 9.59 14.60
CA HIS A 43 0.95 8.57 14.77
C HIS A 43 0.42 7.30 15.49
N ASP A 44 -0.55 7.44 16.38
CA ASP A 44 -1.19 6.28 17.02
C ASP A 44 -2.08 5.48 16.06
N PHE A 45 -2.68 6.15 15.08
CA PHE A 45 -3.45 5.48 14.04
C PHE A 45 -2.54 4.81 13.01
N SER A 46 -1.42 5.42 12.64
CA SER A 46 -0.49 4.85 11.64
C SER A 46 0.05 3.48 12.06
N ARG A 47 0.28 3.25 13.36
CA ARG A 47 0.63 1.95 13.94
C ARG A 47 -0.45 0.88 13.77
N LYS A 48 -1.72 1.27 13.57
CA LYS A 48 -2.86 0.36 13.38
C LYS A 48 -3.07 -0.01 11.91
N ILE A 49 -2.55 0.78 10.97
CA ILE A 49 -2.74 0.58 9.52
C ILE A 49 -2.21 -0.78 9.10
N SER A 50 -0.89 -1.04 9.22
CA SER A 50 -0.31 -2.31 8.74
C SER A 50 -1.01 -3.55 9.34
N PRO A 51 -1.15 -3.68 10.69
CA PRO A 51 -1.83 -4.82 11.27
C PRO A 51 -3.27 -4.98 10.78
N PHE A 52 -4.02 -3.89 10.59
CA PHE A 52 -5.41 -3.96 10.13
C PHE A 52 -5.49 -4.46 8.69
N PHE A 53 -4.83 -3.75 7.76
CA PHE A 53 -4.98 -4.04 6.33
C PHE A 53 -4.35 -5.37 5.93
N MET A 54 -3.20 -5.74 6.51
CA MET A 54 -2.58 -7.04 6.24
C MET A 54 -3.44 -8.21 6.74
N ASN A 55 -4.14 -8.05 7.87
CA ASN A 55 -5.07 -9.08 8.33
C ASN A 55 -6.31 -9.18 7.44
N GLN A 56 -6.82 -8.06 6.92
CA GLN A 56 -7.93 -8.11 5.97
C GLN A 56 -7.49 -8.70 4.62
N PHE A 57 -6.29 -8.39 4.17
CA PHE A 57 -5.72 -8.95 2.95
C PHE A 57 -5.56 -10.47 3.04
N LEU A 58 -5.05 -10.99 4.16
CA LEU A 58 -4.96 -12.44 4.39
C LEU A 58 -6.34 -13.12 4.39
N LYS A 59 -7.38 -12.45 4.89
CA LYS A 59 -8.75 -13.00 4.83
C LYS A 59 -9.29 -12.98 3.41
N TRP A 60 -9.15 -11.83 2.74
CA TRP A 60 -9.58 -11.66 1.36
C TRP A 60 -8.91 -12.67 0.41
N SER A 61 -7.62 -12.97 0.60
CA SER A 61 -6.92 -13.97 -0.21
C SER A 61 -7.43 -15.39 0.02
N LYS A 62 -7.86 -15.73 1.25
CA LYS A 62 -8.47 -17.03 1.56
C LYS A 62 -9.86 -17.18 0.92
N ASP A 63 -10.63 -16.11 0.87
CA ASP A 63 -12.03 -16.14 0.43
C ASP A 63 -12.19 -16.26 -1.10
N LYS A 64 -11.14 -15.97 -1.89
CA LYS A 64 -11.21 -15.91 -3.36
C LYS A 64 -10.97 -17.24 -4.09
N ASN A 65 -10.46 -18.27 -3.39
CA ASN A 65 -10.21 -19.63 -3.91
C ASN A 65 -9.55 -19.67 -5.31
N ASP A 66 -8.51 -18.86 -5.51
CA ASP A 66 -7.70 -18.76 -6.73
C ASP A 66 -6.28 -19.29 -6.44
N ASP A 67 -5.70 -20.08 -7.35
CA ASP A 67 -4.37 -20.71 -7.17
C ASP A 67 -3.26 -19.70 -6.86
N ASN A 68 -3.29 -18.51 -7.47
CA ASN A 68 -2.33 -17.46 -7.16
C ASN A 68 -2.53 -16.91 -5.75
N LEU A 69 -3.78 -16.86 -5.27
CA LEU A 69 -4.11 -16.39 -3.93
C LEU A 69 -3.86 -17.45 -2.85
N ILE A 70 -3.76 -18.73 -3.21
CA ILE A 70 -3.23 -19.78 -2.34
C ILE A 70 -1.77 -19.48 -2.00
N ILE A 71 -0.94 -19.15 -3.00
CA ILE A 71 0.48 -18.77 -2.79
C ILE A 71 0.58 -17.52 -1.90
N VAL A 72 -0.27 -16.52 -2.15
CA VAL A 72 -0.33 -15.31 -1.31
C VAL A 72 -0.66 -15.68 0.13
N THR A 73 -1.70 -16.49 0.33
CA THR A 73 -2.14 -16.94 1.65
C THR A 73 -1.04 -17.68 2.39
N HIS A 74 -0.37 -18.64 1.75
CA HIS A 74 0.75 -19.39 2.35
C HIS A 74 1.90 -18.47 2.73
N THR A 75 2.29 -17.55 1.84
CA THR A 75 3.40 -16.63 2.12
C THR A 75 3.09 -15.71 3.30
N LEU A 76 1.88 -15.12 3.33
CA LEU A 76 1.42 -14.29 4.43
C LEU A 76 1.33 -15.06 5.75
N GLN A 77 0.92 -16.33 5.70
CA GLN A 77 0.85 -17.20 6.88
C GLN A 77 2.26 -17.52 7.40
N LYS A 78 3.22 -17.85 6.52
CA LYS A 78 4.64 -18.03 6.89
C LYS A 78 5.21 -16.79 7.58
N LEU A 79 4.92 -15.59 7.07
CA LEU A 79 5.33 -14.32 7.71
C LEU A 79 4.75 -14.13 9.11
N LYS A 80 3.55 -14.65 9.41
CA LYS A 80 3.01 -14.63 10.78
C LYS A 80 3.67 -15.67 11.66
N ASP A 81 3.90 -16.85 11.12
CA ASP A 81 4.37 -18.00 11.88
C ASP A 81 5.85 -17.91 12.23
N SER A 82 6.65 -17.21 11.43
CA SER A 82 8.05 -16.90 11.73
C SER A 82 8.23 -15.92 12.89
N LYS A 83 7.17 -15.27 13.37
CA LYS A 83 7.26 -14.30 14.46
C LYS A 83 7.33 -14.97 15.82
N SER A 84 8.31 -14.54 16.61
CA SER A 84 8.50 -14.98 18.00
C SER A 84 7.41 -14.46 18.96
N SER A 85 6.78 -13.33 18.63
CA SER A 85 5.70 -12.75 19.45
C SER A 85 4.46 -13.65 19.48
N LYS A 86 3.94 -13.92 20.68
CA LYS A 86 2.70 -14.69 20.89
C LYS A 86 1.50 -14.15 20.10
N GLN A 87 1.45 -12.85 19.86
CA GLN A 87 0.33 -12.24 19.13
C GLN A 87 0.46 -12.39 17.61
N LYS A 88 1.64 -12.76 17.08
CA LYS A 88 1.94 -12.96 15.65
C LYS A 88 1.32 -11.89 14.75
N ARG A 89 1.43 -10.62 15.14
CA ARG A 89 0.77 -9.49 14.44
C ARG A 89 1.58 -9.09 13.22
N PHE A 90 0.89 -8.71 12.15
CA PHE A 90 1.54 -8.00 11.06
C PHE A 90 2.01 -6.62 11.53
N GLU A 91 3.13 -6.17 10.99
CA GLU A 91 3.82 -4.94 11.31
C GLU A 91 4.21 -4.22 10.02
N LEU A 92 4.69 -2.98 10.14
CA LEU A 92 5.16 -2.27 8.95
C LEU A 92 6.35 -2.97 8.29
N GLY A 93 7.22 -3.61 9.08
CA GLY A 93 8.37 -4.36 8.58
C GLY A 93 7.98 -5.43 7.54
N ASP A 94 6.84 -6.09 7.73
CA ASP A 94 6.36 -7.11 6.78
C ASP A 94 5.97 -6.49 5.43
N LEU A 95 5.28 -5.34 5.45
CA LEU A 95 4.96 -4.59 4.23
C LEU A 95 6.24 -4.09 3.55
N LYS A 96 7.22 -3.61 4.31
CA LYS A 96 8.52 -3.22 3.73
C LYS A 96 9.21 -4.40 3.06
N LEU A 97 9.22 -5.56 3.71
CA LEU A 97 9.81 -6.79 3.18
C LEU A 97 9.12 -7.18 1.86
N ILE A 98 7.79 -7.27 1.86
CA ILE A 98 7.02 -7.67 0.67
C ILE A 98 7.34 -6.77 -0.52
N PHE A 99 7.50 -5.47 -0.29
CA PHE A 99 7.74 -4.47 -1.33
C PHE A 99 9.22 -4.09 -1.51
N HIS A 100 10.15 -4.81 -0.86
CA HIS A 100 11.58 -4.52 -0.93
C HIS A 100 12.13 -4.79 -2.34
N GLN A 101 13.02 -3.92 -2.83
CA GLN A 101 13.52 -4.02 -4.21
C GLN A 101 14.26 -5.34 -4.48
N ARG A 102 15.07 -5.83 -3.53
CA ARG A 102 15.77 -7.13 -3.66
C ARG A 102 14.84 -8.32 -3.94
N LEU A 103 13.60 -8.26 -3.42
CA LEU A 103 12.59 -9.31 -3.61
C LEU A 103 11.71 -9.08 -4.84
N SER A 104 11.95 -8.03 -5.63
CA SER A 104 11.12 -7.70 -6.80
C SER A 104 11.17 -8.75 -7.90
N LYS A 105 12.23 -9.56 -7.95
CA LYS A 105 12.39 -10.64 -8.93
C LYS A 105 11.79 -11.98 -8.46
N ASN A 106 11.44 -12.10 -7.19
CA ASN A 106 10.85 -13.33 -6.66
C ASN A 106 9.38 -13.42 -7.09
N LYS A 107 9.02 -14.50 -7.79
CA LYS A 107 7.67 -14.72 -8.36
C LYS A 107 6.56 -14.65 -7.31
N ASN A 108 6.78 -15.21 -6.11
CA ASN A 108 5.78 -15.20 -5.05
C ASN A 108 5.54 -13.77 -4.55
N TYR A 109 6.60 -12.99 -4.36
CA TYR A 109 6.47 -11.59 -3.95
C TYR A 109 5.83 -10.72 -5.05
N GLN A 110 6.07 -10.99 -6.33
CA GLN A 110 5.36 -10.31 -7.41
C GLN A 110 3.84 -10.58 -7.36
N LEU A 111 3.45 -11.84 -7.15
CA LEU A 111 2.04 -12.21 -7.00
C LEU A 111 1.40 -11.52 -5.80
N ILE A 112 2.09 -11.48 -4.66
CA ILE A 112 1.61 -10.79 -3.44
C ILE A 112 1.43 -9.30 -3.70
N ARG A 113 2.38 -8.63 -4.38
CA ARG A 113 2.29 -7.20 -4.67
C ARG A 113 1.09 -6.89 -5.56
N LYS A 114 0.89 -7.68 -6.62
CA LYS A 114 -0.27 -7.54 -7.51
C LYS A 114 -1.58 -7.76 -6.75
N ALA A 115 -1.66 -8.85 -5.99
CA ALA A 115 -2.84 -9.17 -5.18
C ALA A 115 -3.12 -8.10 -4.11
N TRP A 116 -2.08 -7.48 -3.54
CA TRP A 116 -2.23 -6.38 -2.60
C TRP A 116 -2.84 -5.14 -3.27
N GLU A 117 -2.39 -4.80 -4.48
CA GLU A 117 -2.97 -3.71 -5.25
C GLU A 117 -4.44 -3.98 -5.61
N ASP A 118 -4.75 -5.21 -6.06
CA ASP A 118 -6.11 -5.66 -6.34
C ASP A 118 -6.99 -5.57 -5.08
N PHE A 119 -6.47 -6.02 -3.94
CA PHE A 119 -7.15 -5.92 -2.65
C PHE A 119 -7.45 -4.46 -2.26
N LEU A 120 -6.50 -3.54 -2.39
CA LEU A 120 -6.71 -2.12 -2.09
C LEU A 120 -7.70 -1.45 -3.06
N ASN A 121 -7.89 -2.00 -4.26
CA ASN A 121 -8.88 -1.55 -5.25
C ASN A 121 -10.23 -2.27 -5.13
N SER A 122 -10.32 -3.30 -4.29
CA SER A 122 -11.52 -4.12 -4.14
C SER A 122 -12.66 -3.36 -3.47
N LYS A 123 -13.91 -3.67 -3.85
CA LYS A 123 -15.10 -3.16 -3.14
C LYS A 123 -15.25 -3.82 -1.78
N GLU A 124 -14.69 -5.01 -1.62
CA GLU A 124 -14.76 -5.85 -0.43
C GLU A 124 -14.12 -5.16 0.78
N ILE A 125 -12.92 -4.57 0.64
CA ILE A 125 -12.28 -3.85 1.75
C ILE A 125 -13.05 -2.57 2.11
N ILE A 126 -13.60 -1.87 1.12
CA ILE A 126 -14.42 -0.67 1.33
C ILE A 126 -15.68 -1.03 2.11
N ASN A 127 -16.40 -2.05 1.65
CA ASN A 127 -17.61 -2.57 2.30
C ASN A 127 -17.31 -3.06 3.72
N TYR A 128 -16.18 -3.75 3.92
CA TYR A 128 -15.75 -4.18 5.25
C TYR A 128 -15.56 -2.98 6.18
N ILE A 129 -14.84 -1.94 5.73
CA ILE A 129 -14.58 -0.75 6.54
C ILE A 129 -15.88 -0.03 6.90
N GLN A 130 -16.79 0.14 5.94
CA GLN A 130 -18.06 0.83 6.15
C GLN A 130 -18.99 0.10 7.13
N ASN A 131 -18.99 -1.23 7.10
CA ASN A 131 -19.91 -2.05 7.90
C ASN A 131 -19.31 -2.56 9.22
N ASN A 132 -18.01 -2.34 9.47
CA ASN A 132 -17.35 -2.86 10.67
C ASN A 132 -17.64 -2.00 11.91
N LYS A 133 -18.48 -2.56 12.80
CA LYS A 133 -18.88 -1.93 14.07
C LYS A 133 -17.70 -1.52 14.97
N LYS A 134 -16.55 -2.23 14.91
CA LYS A 134 -15.37 -1.94 15.76
C LYS A 134 -14.65 -0.65 15.40
N ILE A 135 -14.83 -0.16 14.17
CA ILE A 135 -14.15 1.04 13.66
C ILE A 135 -15.13 2.12 13.20
N LYS A 136 -16.41 2.04 13.59
CA LYS A 136 -17.49 2.96 13.16
C LYS A 136 -17.13 4.45 13.28
N ASN A 137 -16.42 4.83 14.35
CA ASN A 137 -16.02 6.22 14.59
C ASN A 137 -14.70 6.61 13.89
N GLN A 138 -14.05 5.65 13.22
CA GLN A 138 -12.78 5.81 12.51
C GLN A 138 -12.90 5.41 11.03
N THR A 139 -14.10 5.13 10.53
CA THR A 139 -14.35 4.67 9.15
C THR A 139 -13.67 5.56 8.13
N LYS A 140 -13.80 6.88 8.26
CA LYS A 140 -13.14 7.85 7.37
C LYS A 140 -11.61 7.70 7.39
N GLN A 141 -10.99 7.58 8.56
CA GLN A 141 -9.53 7.42 8.68
C GLN A 141 -9.04 6.12 8.02
N TYR A 142 -9.81 5.03 8.10
CA TYR A 142 -9.46 3.78 7.42
C TYR A 142 -9.67 3.88 5.90
N LEU A 143 -10.70 4.59 5.41
CA LEU A 143 -10.86 4.85 3.98
C LEU A 143 -9.71 5.73 3.45
N ASP A 144 -9.34 6.78 4.17
CA ASP A 144 -8.21 7.64 3.82
C ASP A 144 -6.89 6.86 3.82
N ALA A 145 -6.73 5.91 4.75
CA ALA A 145 -5.56 5.03 4.79
C ALA A 145 -5.43 4.13 3.56
N ILE A 146 -6.52 3.76 2.87
CA ILE A 146 -6.42 3.03 1.58
C ILE A 146 -5.71 3.91 0.55
N ASN A 147 -6.11 5.18 0.44
CA ASN A 147 -5.51 6.12 -0.50
C ASN A 147 -4.02 6.35 -0.18
N LEU A 148 -3.70 6.46 1.10
CA LEU A 148 -2.33 6.55 1.58
C LEU A 148 -1.52 5.31 1.14
N LEU A 149 -2.01 4.10 1.43
CA LEU A 149 -1.33 2.86 1.05
C LEU A 149 -1.13 2.75 -0.47
N LYS A 150 -2.12 3.15 -1.28
CA LYS A 150 -2.01 3.23 -2.75
C LYS A 150 -0.93 4.22 -3.19
N ASN A 151 -0.83 5.37 -2.54
CA ASN A 151 0.18 6.38 -2.87
C ASN A 151 1.61 5.91 -2.53
N GLU A 152 1.77 5.06 -1.51
CA GLU A 152 3.07 4.46 -1.19
C GLU A 152 3.56 3.51 -2.29
N LEU A 153 2.66 2.79 -2.97
CA LEU A 153 3.02 1.90 -4.08
C LEU A 153 3.70 2.63 -5.24
N LYS A 154 3.44 3.93 -5.40
CA LYS A 154 4.02 4.76 -6.46
C LYS A 154 5.43 5.28 -6.13
N LYS A 155 5.92 5.02 -4.93
CA LYS A 155 7.23 5.53 -4.48
C LYS A 155 8.36 4.57 -4.88
N PRO A 156 9.60 5.07 -5.02
CA PRO A 156 10.76 4.22 -5.28
C PRO A 156 11.00 3.14 -4.22
N LEU A 157 10.70 3.46 -2.95
CA LEU A 157 10.79 2.55 -1.81
C LEU A 157 9.45 2.51 -1.06
N PRO A 158 8.47 1.70 -1.52
CA PRO A 158 7.15 1.65 -0.90
C PRO A 158 7.22 1.28 0.58
N TYR A 159 6.40 1.93 1.41
CA TYR A 159 6.22 1.66 2.85
C TYR A 159 7.45 1.88 3.76
N SER A 160 8.63 2.15 3.18
CA SER A 160 9.87 2.49 3.91
C SER A 160 9.66 3.64 4.91
N ASN A 161 8.84 4.62 4.51
CA ASN A 161 8.62 5.88 5.21
C ASN A 161 7.17 6.08 5.70
N LEU A 162 6.37 5.00 5.76
CA LEU A 162 4.96 5.07 6.16
C LEU A 162 4.78 5.67 7.56
N LEU A 163 5.76 5.51 8.46
CA LEU A 163 5.73 6.05 9.82
C LEU A 163 6.62 7.29 9.99
N SER A 164 7.63 7.50 9.14
CA SER A 164 8.59 8.60 9.30
C SER A 164 8.04 9.97 8.89
N LYS A 165 7.08 10.02 7.96
CA LYS A 165 6.38 11.29 7.61
C LYS A 165 5.57 11.90 8.76
N TYR A 166 5.27 11.12 9.80
CA TYR A 166 4.40 11.52 10.92
C TYR A 166 5.17 11.95 12.17
N ASN A 167 6.51 11.91 12.13
CA ASN A 167 7.40 12.41 13.19
C ASN A 167 7.75 13.90 13.05
N LYS A 168 7.11 14.64 12.13
CA LYS A 168 7.43 16.04 11.79
C LYS A 168 7.11 17.09 12.88
N ASN A 169 6.97 16.68 14.15
CA ASN A 169 7.14 17.59 15.28
C ASN A 169 8.54 17.53 15.91
N ASN A 170 9.47 16.71 15.39
CA ASN A 170 10.89 16.78 15.75
C ASN A 170 11.73 17.03 14.49
N VAL A 171 11.87 18.32 14.18
CA VAL A 171 12.92 18.86 13.30
C VAL A 171 14.27 18.55 13.92
N ILE A 172 14.98 17.55 13.40
CA ILE A 172 16.42 17.63 13.11
C ILE A 172 16.66 16.83 11.85
N GLU A 173 17.06 17.52 10.78
CA GLU A 173 17.64 16.91 9.59
C GLU A 173 18.93 16.16 9.98
N LYS A 174 18.80 14.90 10.38
CA LYS A 174 19.93 13.98 10.29
C LYS A 174 19.87 13.35 8.91
N LYS A 175 20.85 13.70 8.07
CA LYS A 175 21.33 12.82 6.99
C LYS A 175 21.80 11.52 7.65
N THR A 176 20.88 10.60 7.90
CA THR A 176 21.24 9.22 8.24
C THR A 176 21.47 8.49 6.94
N THR A 177 22.76 8.30 6.61
CA THR A 177 23.22 7.15 5.85
C THR A 177 22.65 5.92 6.56
N PHE A 178 21.54 5.37 6.07
CA PHE A 178 20.98 4.13 6.57
C PHE A 178 21.81 3.00 5.96
N GLU A 179 22.88 2.60 6.64
CA GLU A 179 23.37 1.23 6.53
C GLU A 179 22.28 0.33 7.11
N GLU A 180 21.43 -0.20 6.23
CA GLU A 180 20.47 -1.25 6.57
C GLU A 180 21.23 -2.55 6.84
N GLN A 181 21.64 -2.75 8.10
CA GLN A 181 21.78 -4.10 8.66
C GLN A 181 20.36 -4.68 8.81
N ILE A 182 19.82 -5.21 7.72
CA ILE A 182 18.66 -6.09 7.77
C ILE A 182 19.20 -7.51 7.87
N TYR A 183 18.98 -8.10 9.05
CA TYR A 183 19.10 -9.52 9.39
C TYR A 183 19.14 -10.44 8.16
N GLU A 184 20.37 -10.77 7.74
CA GLU A 184 20.67 -12.05 7.13
C GLU A 184 20.57 -13.07 8.26
N GLU A 185 19.51 -13.87 8.25
CA GLU A 185 19.52 -15.29 8.62
C GLU A 185 18.08 -15.81 8.40
N ASP A 186 17.97 -16.84 7.55
CA ASP A 186 16.85 -17.79 7.43
C ASP A 186 15.66 -17.57 6.48
N PHE A 187 15.57 -16.50 5.68
CA PHE A 187 14.48 -16.38 4.69
C PHE A 187 14.80 -16.82 3.25
N ILE A 188 16.02 -17.29 2.99
CA ILE A 188 16.40 -17.91 1.72
C ILE A 188 16.78 -19.37 2.00
N GLN A 189 15.77 -20.20 2.24
CA GLN A 189 15.85 -21.58 1.77
C GLN A 189 15.01 -21.66 0.51
N GLU A 190 15.71 -21.76 -0.62
CA GLU A 190 15.18 -22.24 -1.88
C GLU A 190 14.57 -23.62 -1.64
N ASP A 191 13.24 -23.71 -1.65
CA ASP A 191 12.56 -24.95 -1.99
C ASP A 191 11.82 -24.71 -3.31
N ASP A 192 12.58 -24.84 -4.40
CA ASP A 192 12.07 -25.11 -5.74
C ASP A 192 11.53 -26.56 -5.81
N GLN A 193 10.54 -26.88 -4.98
CA GLN A 193 9.78 -28.13 -5.06
C GLN A 193 8.29 -27.90 -4.88
N TYR A 194 7.67 -27.15 -5.79
CA TYR A 194 6.31 -27.50 -6.20
C TYR A 194 6.42 -28.49 -7.36
N SER A 195 6.66 -29.74 -6.96
CA SER A 195 6.45 -30.94 -7.76
C SER A 195 5.07 -30.84 -8.40
N THR A 196 5.05 -31.00 -9.71
CA THR A 196 3.90 -31.39 -10.53
C THR A 196 2.95 -32.30 -9.74
N PHE A 197 1.77 -31.78 -9.39
CA PHE A 197 0.64 -32.64 -9.05
C PHE A 197 0.23 -33.39 -10.32
N ASN A 198 0.75 -34.62 -10.45
CA ASN A 198 0.19 -35.61 -11.34
C ASN A 198 -1.24 -35.91 -10.89
N TYR A 199 -2.22 -35.39 -11.63
CA TYR A 199 -3.54 -36.01 -11.68
C TYR A 199 -3.37 -37.32 -12.45
N LEU A 200 -3.17 -38.42 -11.73
CA LEU A 200 -3.42 -39.75 -12.28
C LEU A 200 -4.88 -40.11 -12.00
N SER A 201 -5.62 -40.23 -13.13
CA SER A 201 -6.73 -41.15 -13.41
C SER A 201 -7.81 -41.36 -12.35
#